data_AF-A0A7S2XMK9-F1
#
_entry.id   AF-A0A7S2XMK9-F1
#
_cell.length_a   1.000
_cell.length_b   1.000
_cell.length_c   1.000
_cell.angle_alpha   90.00
_cell.angle_beta   90.00
_cell.angle_gamma   90.00
#
_symmetry.space_group_name_H-M   'P 1'
#
loop_
_entity.id
_entity.type
_entity.pdbx_description
1 polymer ?
#
loop_
_entity_poly.entity_id
_entity_poly.type
_entity_poly.pdbx_seq_one_letter_code
_entity_poly.pdbx_strand_id
1 'polypeptide(L)'
;MMNLFGKKKAPVASAVSSTSSSGGSDPSTAVVTLRQSIKTQEKREEHLQRKVDAMVAEAKAKMAKKDKKGALFSLKRKKLYEQEIDKIQNVKMTLETQVMNIESASQNAETFKAMATGTQTMKNIRNDVGVEKVDDMMDDIKEEMEMANEISNAIAQPIDPLLADEDELLAELNALEEEDLESELLAEPAKTQEMRLPDVPVSKLPTLAGATADEEAELRQLEAEIAGM
;
A
#
# COMPACT_ATOMS: atom_id res chain seq x y z
N MET A 1 70.20 -3.57 45.77
CA MET A 1 69.31 -4.15 44.73
C MET A 1 68.93 -3.02 43.78
N MET A 2 69.47 -3.08 42.57
CA MET A 2 69.14 -2.21 41.44
C MET A 2 68.00 -2.84 40.62
N ASN A 3 66.92 -2.10 40.39
CA ASN A 3 66.01 -2.27 39.24
C ASN A 3 65.90 -0.89 38.57
N LEU A 4 66.36 -0.61 37.34
CA LEU A 4 66.29 -1.31 36.05
C LEU A 4 64.92 -1.11 35.33
N PHE A 5 64.95 -0.22 34.34
CA PHE A 5 64.04 -0.01 33.19
C PHE A 5 62.83 0.93 33.30
N GLY A 6 62.72 1.82 32.31
CA GLY A 6 61.43 2.34 31.83
C GLY A 6 61.43 3.79 31.35
N LYS A 7 61.99 4.08 30.16
CA LYS A 7 61.79 5.36 29.45
C LYS A 7 60.29 5.60 29.21
N LYS A 8 59.70 6.69 29.74
CA LYS A 8 58.37 7.16 29.31
C LYS A 8 58.51 8.08 28.09
N LYS A 9 57.96 7.59 26.98
CA LYS A 9 57.76 8.25 25.70
C LYS A 9 56.79 9.44 25.88
N ALA A 10 57.12 10.61 25.32
CA ALA A 10 56.23 11.77 25.30
C ALA A 10 54.91 11.42 24.57
N PRO A 11 53.75 11.92 25.02
CA PRO A 11 52.52 11.78 24.25
C PRO A 11 52.60 12.71 23.05
N VAL A 12 52.67 12.12 21.85
CA VAL A 12 52.34 12.83 20.61
C VAL A 12 50.86 13.18 20.66
N ALA A 13 50.57 14.48 20.78
CA ALA A 13 49.24 15.02 20.57
C ALA A 13 48.85 14.77 19.11
N SER A 14 48.20 13.64 18.85
CA SER A 14 47.45 13.44 17.62
C SER A 14 46.08 14.06 17.87
N ALA A 15 45.86 15.22 17.24
CA ALA A 15 44.58 15.89 17.19
C ALA A 15 43.56 14.95 16.52
N VAL A 16 42.89 14.13 17.32
CA VAL A 16 41.58 13.60 16.95
C VAL A 16 40.65 14.80 16.94
N SER A 17 40.36 15.26 15.72
CA SER A 17 39.27 16.17 15.43
C SER A 17 38.02 15.63 16.11
N SER A 18 37.61 16.33 17.16
CA SER A 18 36.28 16.22 17.74
C SER A 18 35.27 16.64 16.68
N THR A 19 34.85 15.72 15.82
CA THR A 19 33.62 15.87 15.07
C THR A 19 32.48 15.67 16.06
N SER A 20 32.13 16.75 16.74
CA SER A 20 30.84 16.94 17.37
C SER A 20 29.77 16.95 16.27
N SER A 21 29.36 15.77 15.81
CA SER A 21 28.09 15.62 15.10
C SER A 21 26.98 15.55 16.14
N SER A 22 26.67 16.70 16.74
CA SER A 22 25.37 16.95 17.40
C SER A 22 24.27 17.06 16.34
N GLY A 23 24.22 16.10 15.42
CA GLY A 23 23.22 16.01 14.37
C GLY A 23 22.07 15.18 14.90
N GLY A 24 21.22 15.77 15.74
CA GLY A 24 19.84 15.32 15.78
C GLY A 24 19.33 15.49 14.34
N SER A 25 19.16 14.39 13.61
CA SER A 25 18.66 14.43 12.24
C SER A 25 17.34 15.17 12.24
N ASP A 26 17.27 16.28 11.52
CA ASP A 26 16.03 17.03 11.32
C ASP A 26 14.93 16.04 10.88
N PRO A 27 13.74 16.02 11.52
CA PRO A 27 12.63 15.16 11.12
C PRO A 27 12.40 15.13 9.61
N SER A 28 12.57 16.26 8.93
CA SER A 28 12.44 16.35 7.47
C SER A 28 13.45 15.46 6.73
N THR A 29 14.71 15.48 7.16
CA THR A 29 15.80 14.69 6.57
C THR A 29 15.65 13.20 6.84
N ALA A 30 15.12 12.84 8.01
CA ALA A 30 14.80 11.46 8.35
C ALA A 30 13.68 10.92 7.46
N VAL A 31 12.59 11.67 7.28
CA VAL A 31 11.48 11.33 6.39
C VAL A 31 11.94 11.14 4.95
N VAL A 32 12.77 12.07 4.43
CA VAL A 32 13.33 11.94 3.07
C VAL A 32 14.15 10.66 2.91
N THR A 33 14.97 10.33 3.92
CA THR A 33 15.80 9.12 3.90
C THR A 33 14.96 7.84 3.92
N LEU A 34 13.90 7.81 4.74
CA LEU A 34 12.95 6.69 4.80
C LEU A 34 12.21 6.52 3.47
N ARG A 35 11.69 7.61 2.88
CA ARG A 35 11.02 7.58 1.57
C ARG A 35 11.95 7.10 0.45
N GLN A 36 13.21 7.53 0.46
CA GLN A 36 14.21 7.03 -0.49
C GLN A 36 14.50 5.54 -0.30
N SER A 37 14.45 5.04 0.93
CA SER A 37 14.60 3.62 1.24
C SER A 37 13.40 2.82 0.74
N ILE A 38 12.16 3.30 0.94
CA ILE A 38 10.94 2.70 0.38
C ILE A 38 11.06 2.58 -1.15
N LYS A 39 11.42 3.67 -1.84
CA LYS A 39 11.64 3.67 -3.30
C LYS A 39 12.69 2.66 -3.77
N THR A 40 13.70 2.42 -2.95
CA THR A 40 14.73 1.42 -3.25
C THR A 40 14.18 0.00 -3.09
N GLN A 41 13.35 -0.23 -2.08
CA GLN A 41 12.66 -1.51 -1.87
C GLN A 41 11.65 -1.79 -2.99
N GLU A 42 10.89 -0.81 -3.46
CA GLU A 42 9.98 -0.95 -4.60
C GLU A 42 10.69 -1.41 -5.88
N LYS A 43 11.83 -0.80 -6.21
CA LYS A 43 12.64 -1.23 -7.36
C LYS A 43 13.14 -2.67 -7.21
N ARG A 44 13.45 -3.08 -5.98
CA ARG A 44 13.90 -4.45 -5.68
C ARG A 44 12.74 -5.44 -5.81
N GLU A 45 11.56 -5.08 -5.32
CA GLU A 45 10.31 -5.82 -5.47
C GLU A 45 9.98 -6.03 -6.96
N GLU A 46 9.99 -4.97 -7.76
CA GLU A 46 9.75 -5.04 -9.21
C GLU A 46 10.74 -5.98 -9.92
N HIS A 47 12.03 -5.89 -9.58
CA HIS A 47 13.05 -6.79 -10.13
C HIS A 47 12.82 -8.26 -9.75
N LEU A 48 12.39 -8.52 -8.51
CA LEU A 48 12.05 -9.87 -8.07
C LEU A 48 10.78 -10.38 -8.75
N GLN A 49 9.80 -9.51 -8.98
CA GLN A 49 8.58 -9.87 -9.72
C GLN A 49 8.89 -10.30 -11.15
N ARG A 50 9.75 -9.55 -11.86
CA ARG A 50 10.23 -9.96 -13.20
C ARG A 50 10.94 -11.32 -13.17
N LYS A 51 11.66 -11.63 -12.09
CA LYS A 51 12.28 -12.96 -11.91
C LYS A 51 11.25 -14.05 -11.65
N VAL A 52 10.19 -13.77 -10.88
CA VAL A 52 9.05 -14.67 -10.69
C VAL A 52 8.43 -15.02 -12.04
N ASP A 53 8.13 -14.03 -12.87
CA ASP A 53 7.54 -14.22 -14.20
C ASP A 53 8.46 -15.04 -15.11
N ALA A 54 9.76 -14.75 -15.09
CA ALA A 54 10.76 -15.53 -15.84
C ALA A 54 10.81 -16.99 -15.38
N MET A 55 10.74 -17.28 -14.08
CA MET A 55 10.70 -18.66 -13.56
C MET A 55 9.41 -19.39 -13.96
N VAL A 56 8.28 -18.69 -14.03
CA VAL A 56 7.01 -19.24 -14.53
C VAL A 56 7.14 -19.61 -16.01
N ALA A 57 7.67 -18.70 -16.83
CA ALA A 57 7.88 -18.96 -18.25
C ALA A 57 8.85 -20.13 -18.48
N GLU A 58 9.95 -20.19 -17.73
CA GLU A 58 10.91 -21.30 -17.78
C GLU A 58 10.27 -22.64 -17.38
N ALA A 59 9.46 -22.66 -16.31
CA ALA A 59 8.76 -23.85 -15.86
C ALA A 59 7.79 -24.36 -16.94
N LYS A 60 7.01 -23.48 -17.57
CA LYS A 60 6.11 -23.82 -18.68
C LYS A 60 6.89 -24.40 -19.88
N ALA A 61 7.99 -23.77 -20.26
CA ALA A 61 8.84 -24.22 -21.37
C ALA A 61 9.45 -25.61 -21.11
N LYS A 62 9.90 -25.88 -19.87
CA LYS A 62 10.44 -27.20 -19.48
C LYS A 62 9.35 -28.27 -19.43
N MET A 63 8.16 -27.94 -18.96
CA MET A 63 7.00 -28.85 -19.00
C MET A 63 6.62 -29.24 -20.43
N ALA A 64 6.63 -28.29 -21.37
CA ALA A 64 6.38 -28.57 -22.79
C ALA A 64 7.41 -29.56 -23.38
N LYS A 65 8.66 -29.53 -22.89
CA LYS A 65 9.73 -30.47 -23.24
C LYS A 65 9.70 -31.78 -22.44
N LYS A 66 8.65 -32.01 -21.64
CA LYS A 66 8.49 -33.17 -20.72
C LYS A 66 9.57 -33.26 -19.63
N ASP A 67 10.32 -32.18 -19.37
CA ASP A 67 11.30 -32.10 -18.28
C ASP A 67 10.61 -31.67 -16.97
N LYS A 68 9.99 -32.64 -16.29
CA LYS A 68 9.30 -32.40 -15.01
C LYS A 68 10.26 -31.97 -13.89
N LYS A 69 11.48 -32.50 -13.86
CA LYS A 69 12.47 -32.18 -12.79
C LYS A 69 12.95 -30.74 -12.92
N GLY A 70 13.28 -30.30 -14.14
CA GLY A 70 13.69 -28.93 -14.39
C GLY A 70 12.56 -27.92 -14.16
N ALA A 71 11.32 -28.26 -14.51
CA ALA A 71 10.16 -27.42 -14.21
C ALA A 71 9.94 -27.24 -12.70
N LEU A 72 10.03 -28.34 -11.93
CA LEU A 72 9.93 -28.30 -10.48
C LEU A 72 11.04 -27.42 -9.86
N PHE A 73 12.26 -27.48 -10.40
CA PHE A 73 13.36 -26.62 -9.94
C PHE A 73 13.09 -25.12 -10.19
N SER A 74 12.56 -24.76 -11.37
CA SER A 74 12.16 -23.39 -11.68
C SER A 74 11.03 -22.90 -10.75
N LEU A 75 10.04 -23.75 -10.43
CA LEU A 75 8.99 -23.42 -9.46
C LEU A 75 9.52 -23.25 -8.03
N LYS A 76 10.53 -24.03 -7.61
CA LYS A 76 11.19 -23.82 -6.31
C LYS A 76 11.88 -22.46 -6.25
N ARG A 77 12.56 -22.04 -7.32
CA ARG A 77 13.18 -20.71 -7.42
C ARG A 77 12.14 -19.58 -7.41
N LYS A 78 11.02 -19.77 -8.13
CA LYS A 78 9.86 -18.86 -8.08
C LYS A 78 9.44 -18.61 -6.62
N LYS A 79 9.18 -19.68 -5.86
CA LYS A 79 8.74 -19.59 -4.46
C LYS A 79 9.73 -18.85 -3.56
N LEU A 80 11.04 -19.00 -3.80
CA LEU A 80 12.06 -18.25 -3.05
C LEU A 80 12.04 -16.74 -3.36
N TYR A 81 11.74 -16.35 -4.60
CA TYR A 81 11.60 -14.94 -4.95
C TYR A 81 10.31 -14.34 -4.38
N GLU A 82 9.19 -15.07 -4.41
CA GLU A 82 7.92 -14.66 -3.78
C GLU A 82 8.10 -14.44 -2.27
N GLN A 83 8.76 -15.36 -1.57
CA GLN A 83 9.06 -15.18 -0.14
C GLN A 83 9.92 -13.95 0.16
N GLU A 84 10.78 -13.53 -0.78
CA GLU A 84 11.57 -12.32 -0.61
C GLU A 84 10.76 -11.06 -0.92
N ILE A 85 9.81 -11.13 -1.85
CA ILE A 85 8.82 -10.06 -2.10
C ILE A 85 7.97 -9.83 -0.86
N ASP A 86 7.43 -10.89 -0.24
CA ASP A 86 6.61 -10.78 0.98
C ASP A 86 7.38 -10.07 2.12
N LYS A 87 8.68 -10.38 2.29
CA LYS A 87 9.52 -9.68 3.26
C LYS A 87 9.70 -8.21 2.92
N ILE A 88 9.90 -7.89 1.63
CA ILE A 88 10.03 -6.50 1.18
C ILE A 88 8.75 -5.71 1.47
N GLN A 89 7.58 -6.30 1.24
CA GLN A 89 6.30 -5.67 1.54
C GLN A 89 6.16 -5.34 3.03
N ASN A 90 6.50 -6.29 3.91
CA ASN A 90 6.52 -6.05 5.36
C ASN A 90 7.50 -4.93 5.77
N VAL A 91 8.68 -4.89 5.13
CA VAL A 91 9.67 -3.81 5.38
C VAL A 91 9.13 -2.46 4.92
N LYS A 92 8.49 -2.37 3.75
CA LYS A 92 7.88 -1.13 3.25
C LYS A 92 6.82 -0.60 4.21
N MET A 93 5.88 -1.45 4.65
CA MET A 93 4.86 -1.06 5.63
C MET A 93 5.46 -0.54 6.95
N THR A 94 6.53 -1.20 7.43
CA THR A 94 7.26 -0.74 8.62
C THR A 94 7.88 0.65 8.41
N LEU A 95 8.49 0.90 7.25
CA LEU A 95 9.09 2.19 6.91
C LEU A 95 8.02 3.29 6.76
N GLU A 96 6.89 2.98 6.14
CA GLU A 96 5.74 3.91 6.00
C GLU A 96 5.18 4.30 7.37
N THR A 97 5.01 3.32 8.26
CA THR A 97 4.60 3.56 9.65
C THR A 97 5.59 4.47 10.37
N GLN A 98 6.90 4.27 10.14
CA GLN A 98 7.93 5.11 10.73
C GLN A 98 7.90 6.55 10.19
N VAL A 99 7.58 6.75 8.90
CA VAL A 99 7.38 8.10 8.33
C VAL A 99 6.22 8.80 9.05
N MET A 100 5.05 8.15 9.15
CA MET A 100 3.89 8.71 9.83
C MET A 100 4.18 9.07 11.29
N ASN A 101 4.88 8.19 12.01
CA ASN A 101 5.25 8.43 13.40
C ASN A 101 6.19 9.65 13.56
N ILE A 102 7.15 9.83 12.65
CA ILE A 102 8.07 10.99 12.69
C ILE A 102 7.32 12.28 12.36
N GLU A 103 6.43 12.26 11.37
CA GLU A 103 5.61 13.43 11.02
C GLU A 103 4.69 13.83 12.19
N SER A 104 4.02 12.87 12.82
CA SER A 104 3.21 13.09 14.03
C SER A 104 4.05 13.62 15.19
N ALA A 105 5.22 13.03 15.45
CA ALA A 105 6.13 13.50 16.49
C ALA A 105 6.62 14.93 16.24
N SER A 106 6.89 15.29 14.97
CA SER A 106 7.27 16.65 14.58
C SER A 106 6.14 17.65 14.86
N GLN A 107 4.90 17.32 14.48
CA GLN A 107 3.74 18.17 14.77
C GLN A 107 3.51 18.35 16.27
N ASN A 108 3.63 17.26 17.05
CA ASN A 108 3.52 17.32 18.51
C ASN A 108 4.61 18.22 19.10
N ALA A 109 5.86 18.12 18.62
CA ALA A 109 6.95 18.97 19.07
C ALA A 109 6.68 20.46 18.80
N GLU A 110 6.07 20.80 17.67
CA GLU A 110 5.65 22.17 17.35
C GLU A 110 4.56 22.67 18.30
N THR A 111 3.55 21.85 18.58
CA THR A 111 2.50 22.15 19.56
C THR A 111 3.10 22.41 20.94
N PHE A 112 4.01 21.55 21.41
CA PHE A 112 4.70 21.74 22.68
C PHE A 112 5.52 23.04 22.70
N LYS A 113 6.17 23.40 21.59
CA LYS A 113 6.91 24.66 21.48
C LYS A 113 5.99 25.87 21.59
N ALA A 114 4.82 25.84 20.94
CA ALA A 114 3.81 26.89 21.05
C ALA A 114 3.29 27.03 22.49
N MET A 115 2.99 25.91 23.15
CA MET A 115 2.58 25.89 24.57
C MET A 115 3.67 26.46 25.49
N ALA A 116 4.94 26.13 25.24
CA ALA A 116 6.06 26.66 26.02
C ALA A 116 6.21 28.17 25.84
N THR A 117 6.08 28.68 24.61
CA THR A 117 6.06 30.12 24.33
C THR A 117 4.90 30.82 25.02
N GLY A 118 3.67 30.27 24.93
CA GLY A 118 2.50 30.81 25.63
C GLY A 118 2.72 30.87 27.13
N THR A 119 3.21 29.77 27.72
CA THR A 119 3.52 29.70 29.16
C THR A 119 4.57 30.75 29.57
N GLN A 120 5.62 30.96 28.77
CA GLN A 120 6.63 31.97 29.07
C GLN A 120 6.09 33.39 28.98
N THR A 121 5.24 33.68 27.98
CA THR A 121 4.56 34.98 27.87
C THR A 121 3.66 35.24 29.07
N MET A 122 2.87 34.24 29.50
CA MET A 122 2.02 34.35 30.68
C MET A 122 2.83 34.60 31.96
N LYS A 123 4.00 33.96 32.11
CA LYS A 123 4.93 34.23 33.22
C LYS A 123 5.44 35.67 33.21
N ASN A 124 5.77 36.21 32.03
CA ASN A 124 6.23 37.58 31.91
C ASN A 124 5.11 38.58 32.27
N ILE A 125 3.89 38.38 31.75
CA ILE A 125 2.71 39.18 32.11
C ILE A 125 2.48 39.13 33.63
N ARG A 126 2.57 37.94 34.24
CA ARG A 126 2.43 37.77 35.70
C ARG A 126 3.44 38.62 36.48
N ASN A 127 4.69 38.67 36.01
CA ASN A 127 5.74 39.46 36.64
C ASN A 127 5.50 40.97 36.48
N ASP A 128 4.95 41.41 35.34
CA ASP A 128 4.74 42.83 35.04
C ASP A 128 3.48 43.43 35.71
N VAL A 129 2.41 42.64 35.88
CA VAL A 129 1.11 43.12 36.42
C VAL A 129 1.06 43.09 37.97
N GLY A 130 1.96 42.33 38.60
CA GLY A 130 2.02 42.12 40.05
C GLY A 130 1.25 40.87 40.50
N VAL A 131 1.90 40.01 41.28
CA VAL A 131 1.48 38.62 41.57
C VAL A 131 0.05 38.50 42.13
N GLU A 132 -0.35 39.43 43.01
CA GLU A 132 -1.67 39.38 43.68
C GLU A 132 -2.85 39.59 42.71
N LYS A 133 -2.74 40.54 41.78
CA LYS A 133 -3.79 40.78 40.77
C LYS A 133 -3.86 39.68 39.70
N VAL A 134 -2.82 38.87 39.60
CA VAL A 134 -2.71 37.81 38.60
C VAL A 134 -3.29 36.50 39.13
N ASP A 135 -3.27 36.25 40.44
CA ASP A 135 -3.98 35.10 41.01
C ASP A 135 -5.50 35.28 40.80
N ASP A 136 -6.07 36.44 41.13
CA ASP A 136 -7.50 36.74 40.89
C ASP A 136 -7.89 36.58 39.40
N MET A 137 -7.09 37.17 38.50
CA MET A 137 -7.35 37.06 37.06
C MET A 137 -7.14 35.64 36.50
N MET A 138 -6.23 34.84 37.09
CA MET A 138 -6.03 33.45 36.68
C MET A 138 -7.18 32.55 37.13
N ASP A 139 -7.78 32.82 38.29
CA ASP A 139 -8.98 32.13 38.74
C ASP A 139 -10.16 32.46 37.80
N ASP A 140 -10.36 33.73 37.42
CA ASP A 140 -11.37 34.14 36.43
C ASP A 140 -11.14 33.47 35.05
N ILE A 141 -9.89 33.42 34.56
CA ILE A 141 -9.55 32.74 33.29
C ILE A 141 -9.82 31.23 33.39
N LYS A 142 -9.56 30.62 34.55
CA LYS A 142 -9.74 29.18 34.74
C LYS A 142 -11.23 28.82 34.76
N GLU A 143 -12.07 29.63 35.40
CA GLU A 143 -13.53 29.50 35.32
C GLU A 143 -14.01 29.62 33.88
N GLU A 144 -13.53 30.60 33.10
CA GLU A 144 -13.92 30.74 31.69
C GLU A 144 -13.39 29.61 30.79
N MET A 145 -12.17 29.11 31.04
CA MET A 145 -11.65 27.95 30.31
C MET A 145 -12.41 26.66 30.65
N GLU A 146 -12.83 26.48 31.90
CA GLU A 146 -13.69 25.36 32.29
C GLU A 146 -15.06 25.47 31.61
N MET A 147 -15.65 26.67 31.56
CA MET A 147 -16.91 26.93 30.85
C MET A 147 -16.78 26.68 29.34
N ALA A 148 -15.70 27.13 28.72
CA ALA A 148 -15.41 26.90 27.30
C ALA A 148 -15.16 25.41 26.98
N ASN A 149 -14.54 24.67 27.90
CA ASN A 149 -14.39 23.22 27.78
C ASN A 149 -15.70 22.48 28.00
N GLU A 150 -16.56 22.95 28.92
CA GLU A 150 -17.90 22.38 29.13
C GLU A 150 -18.78 22.59 27.89
N ILE A 151 -18.70 23.76 27.26
CA ILE A 151 -19.33 24.05 25.97
C ILE A 151 -18.73 23.18 24.86
N SER A 152 -17.41 23.08 24.77
CA SER A 152 -16.75 22.25 23.75
C SER A 152 -17.07 20.77 23.95
N ASN A 153 -17.15 20.26 25.17
CA ASN A 153 -17.56 18.89 25.46
C ASN A 153 -19.05 18.65 25.16
N ALA A 154 -19.91 19.64 25.40
CA ALA A 154 -21.31 19.56 25.01
C ALA A 154 -21.50 19.55 23.48
N ILE A 155 -20.61 20.21 22.73
CA ILE A 155 -20.62 20.24 21.26
C ILE A 155 -19.89 19.03 20.66
N ALA A 156 -18.81 18.58 21.30
CA ALA A 156 -17.96 17.47 20.88
C ALA A 156 -18.46 16.13 21.41
N GLN A 157 -19.60 16.08 22.12
CA GLN A 157 -20.34 14.83 22.28
C GLN A 157 -20.57 14.25 20.89
N PRO A 158 -19.86 13.16 20.53
CA PRO A 158 -20.00 12.60 19.20
C PRO A 158 -21.41 12.02 19.09
N ILE A 159 -22.14 12.41 18.06
CA ILE A 159 -23.05 11.45 17.41
C ILE A 159 -22.08 10.46 16.75
N ASP A 160 -21.74 9.42 17.50
CA ASP A 160 -20.63 8.50 17.32
C ASP A 160 -20.31 8.13 15.85
N PRO A 161 -19.19 8.61 15.29
CA PRO A 161 -18.64 8.16 14.01
C PRO A 161 -17.39 7.27 14.17
N LEU A 162 -17.01 6.89 15.39
CA LEU A 162 -15.73 6.19 15.66
C LEU A 162 -15.91 4.71 16.04
N LEU A 163 -17.13 4.18 15.92
CA LEU A 163 -17.41 2.73 15.92
C LEU A 163 -17.36 2.14 14.50
N ALA A 164 -16.54 2.67 13.59
CA ALA A 164 -16.35 2.03 12.29
C ALA A 164 -15.69 0.66 12.51
N ASP A 165 -16.52 -0.38 12.45
CA ASP A 165 -16.14 -1.78 12.59
C ASP A 165 -15.19 -2.16 11.43
N GLU A 166 -14.32 -3.14 11.65
CA GLU A 166 -13.44 -3.66 10.60
C GLU A 166 -14.25 -4.13 9.37
N ASP A 167 -15.47 -4.62 9.61
CA ASP A 167 -16.45 -4.97 8.59
C ASP A 167 -17.00 -3.77 7.80
N GLU A 168 -17.11 -2.59 8.43
CA GLU A 168 -17.55 -1.35 7.77
C GLU A 168 -16.45 -0.80 6.86
N LEU A 169 -15.20 -0.83 7.32
CA LEU A 169 -14.04 -0.44 6.51
C LEU A 169 -13.81 -1.40 5.33
N LEU A 170 -14.06 -2.71 5.53
CA LEU A 170 -14.03 -3.69 4.45
C LEU A 170 -15.16 -3.46 3.43
N ALA A 171 -16.35 -3.06 3.89
CA ALA A 171 -17.45 -2.72 3.00
C ALA A 171 -17.15 -1.47 2.16
N GLU A 172 -16.56 -0.43 2.77
CA GLU A 172 -16.13 0.77 2.07
C GLU A 172 -15.04 0.47 1.02
N LEU A 173 -14.07 -0.39 1.37
CA LEU A 173 -13.03 -0.83 0.44
C LEU A 173 -13.62 -1.56 -0.78
N ASN A 174 -14.57 -2.47 -0.57
CA ASN A 174 -15.24 -3.18 -1.67
C ASN A 174 -16.03 -2.22 -2.55
N ALA A 175 -16.69 -1.21 -1.97
CA ALA A 175 -17.45 -0.22 -2.74
C ALA A 175 -16.54 0.62 -3.66
N LEU A 176 -15.34 0.98 -3.20
CA LEU A 176 -14.34 1.68 -4.02
C LEU A 176 -13.84 0.81 -5.18
N GLU A 177 -13.62 -0.50 -4.96
CA GLU A 177 -13.22 -1.43 -6.02
C GLU A 177 -14.32 -1.60 -7.09
N GLU A 178 -15.59 -1.64 -6.67
CA GLU A 178 -16.73 -1.69 -7.61
C GLU A 178 -16.86 -0.41 -8.44
N GLU A 179 -16.66 0.77 -7.84
CA GLU A 179 -16.67 2.05 -8.54
C GLU A 179 -15.54 2.15 -9.58
N ASP A 180 -14.33 1.70 -9.23
CA ASP A 180 -13.20 1.64 -10.16
C ASP A 180 -13.48 0.68 -11.32
N LEU A 181 -14.01 -0.51 -11.05
CA LEU A 181 -14.40 -1.48 -12.09
C LEU A 181 -15.53 -0.96 -12.99
N GLU A 182 -16.55 -0.32 -12.40
CA GLU A 182 -17.63 0.31 -13.14
C GLU A 182 -17.08 1.42 -14.04
N SER A 183 -16.16 2.24 -13.53
CA SER A 183 -15.49 3.27 -14.31
C SER A 183 -14.64 2.70 -15.46
N GLU A 184 -14.00 1.53 -15.28
CA GLU A 184 -13.23 0.84 -16.30
C GLU A 184 -14.13 0.14 -17.34
N LEU A 185 -15.31 -0.33 -16.95
CA LEU A 185 -16.33 -0.88 -17.85
C LEU A 185 -17.09 0.21 -18.63
N LEU A 186 -17.31 1.38 -18.04
CA LEU A 186 -17.88 2.57 -18.68
C LEU A 186 -16.85 3.37 -19.49
N ALA A 187 -15.55 3.12 -19.30
CA ALA A 187 -14.52 3.59 -20.21
C ALA A 187 -14.80 2.99 -21.59
N GLU A 188 -15.31 3.82 -22.50
CA GLU A 188 -15.71 3.39 -23.83
C GLU A 188 -14.62 2.52 -24.47
N PRO A 189 -14.95 1.33 -25.02
CA PRO A 189 -13.98 0.56 -25.77
C PRO A 189 -13.46 1.46 -26.88
N ALA A 190 -12.16 1.76 -26.82
CA ALA A 190 -11.48 2.62 -27.77
C ALA A 190 -11.79 2.16 -29.20
N LYS A 191 -12.73 2.86 -29.85
CA LYS A 191 -13.18 2.70 -31.24
C LYS A 191 -13.55 1.25 -31.58
N THR A 192 -14.84 1.02 -31.76
CA THR A 192 -15.36 -0.06 -32.61
C THR A 192 -14.48 -0.22 -33.86
N GLN A 193 -13.57 -1.22 -33.83
CA GLN A 193 -13.09 -1.78 -35.07
C GLN A 193 -14.33 -2.33 -35.75
N GLU A 194 -14.67 -1.79 -36.90
CA GLU A 194 -15.67 -2.38 -37.79
C GLU A 194 -15.26 -3.83 -38.03
N MET A 195 -15.85 -4.78 -37.28
CA MET A 195 -15.78 -6.18 -37.60
C MET A 195 -16.55 -6.36 -38.91
N ARG A 196 -15.84 -6.27 -40.04
CA ARG A 196 -16.36 -6.78 -41.30
C ARG A 196 -16.56 -8.28 -41.14
N LEU A 197 -17.81 -8.69 -40.97
CA LEU A 197 -18.16 -10.10 -41.08
C LEU A 197 -17.74 -10.60 -42.47
N PRO A 198 -17.12 -11.80 -42.57
CA PRO A 198 -16.76 -12.37 -43.84
C PRO A 198 -18.03 -12.65 -44.66
N ASP A 199 -17.97 -12.32 -45.95
CA ASP A 199 -19.07 -12.52 -46.89
C ASP A 199 -19.39 -14.02 -47.01
N VAL A 200 -20.68 -14.36 -46.98
CA VAL A 200 -21.12 -15.76 -47.01
C VAL A 200 -20.88 -16.36 -48.40
N PRO A 201 -20.29 -17.56 -48.51
CA PRO A 201 -20.00 -18.14 -49.81
C PRO A 201 -21.30 -18.54 -50.54
N VAL A 202 -21.59 -17.88 -51.67
CA VAL A 202 -22.68 -18.20 -52.61
C VAL A 202 -22.34 -19.37 -53.55
N SER A 203 -21.65 -20.39 -53.06
CA SER A 203 -21.39 -21.61 -53.82
C SER A 203 -22.53 -22.62 -53.63
N LYS A 204 -23.21 -22.98 -54.72
CA LYS A 204 -24.19 -24.08 -54.77
C LYS A 204 -23.59 -25.33 -54.13
N LEU A 205 -24.30 -25.88 -53.14
CA LEU A 205 -23.95 -27.12 -52.47
C LEU A 205 -23.87 -28.27 -53.48
N PRO A 206 -22.88 -29.19 -53.35
CA PRO A 206 -22.81 -30.37 -54.20
C PRO A 206 -23.98 -31.29 -53.88
N THR A 207 -24.74 -31.66 -54.91
CA THR A 207 -25.75 -32.71 -54.84
C THR A 207 -25.11 -34.04 -54.44
N LEU A 208 -25.47 -34.56 -53.27
CA LEU A 208 -25.17 -35.93 -52.86
C LEU A 208 -25.98 -36.88 -53.73
N ALA A 209 -25.29 -37.61 -54.60
CA ALA A 209 -25.85 -38.78 -55.27
C ALA A 209 -25.92 -39.93 -54.25
N GLY A 210 -27.13 -40.42 -53.91
CA GLY A 210 -27.24 -41.73 -53.26
C GLY A 210 -28.31 -41.97 -52.19
N ALA A 211 -29.34 -41.12 -52.00
CA ALA A 211 -30.42 -41.42 -51.05
C ALA A 211 -31.79 -41.13 -51.67
N THR A 212 -32.43 -42.10 -52.32
CA THR A 212 -33.76 -41.90 -52.96
C THR A 212 -34.66 -43.14 -53.02
N ALA A 213 -34.47 -44.14 -52.16
CA ALA A 213 -35.39 -45.29 -52.13
C ALA A 213 -35.81 -45.69 -50.71
N ASP A 214 -34.85 -45.79 -49.79
CA ASP A 214 -35.15 -46.25 -48.42
C ASP A 214 -35.80 -45.15 -47.56
N GLU A 215 -35.37 -43.89 -47.69
CA GLU A 215 -35.93 -42.77 -46.91
C GLU A 215 -37.36 -42.39 -47.34
N GLU A 216 -37.73 -42.58 -48.61
CA GLU A 216 -39.09 -42.31 -49.09
C GLU A 216 -40.08 -43.42 -48.66
N ALA A 217 -39.59 -44.65 -48.50
CA ALA A 217 -40.37 -45.76 -47.95
C ALA A 217 -40.64 -45.57 -46.45
N GLU A 218 -39.65 -45.11 -45.68
CA GLU A 218 -39.81 -44.81 -44.25
C GLU A 218 -40.77 -43.64 -44.00
N LEU A 219 -40.72 -42.58 -44.82
CA LEU A 219 -41.64 -41.44 -44.71
C LEU A 219 -43.09 -41.83 -45.00
N ARG A 220 -43.35 -42.67 -46.02
CA ARG A 220 -44.71 -43.14 -46.31
C ARG A 220 -45.27 -44.05 -45.22
N GLN A 221 -44.41 -44.79 -44.52
CA GLN A 221 -44.83 -45.64 -43.41
C GLN A 221 -45.26 -44.80 -42.19
N LEU A 222 -44.52 -43.73 -41.90
CA LEU A 222 -44.85 -42.78 -40.83
C LEU A 222 -46.13 -41.98 -41.12
N GLU A 223 -46.35 -41.55 -42.37
CA GLU A 223 -47.58 -40.84 -42.74
C GLU A 223 -48.83 -41.72 -42.66
N ALA A 224 -48.71 -43.01 -43.02
CA ALA A 224 -49.82 -43.96 -42.91
C ALA A 224 -50.19 -44.29 -41.46
N GLU A 225 -49.22 -44.29 -40.54
CA GLU A 225 -49.43 -44.53 -39.11
C GLU A 225 -50.12 -43.34 -38.42
N ILE A 226 -49.82 -42.11 -38.84
CA ILE A 226 -50.43 -40.88 -38.30
C ILE A 226 -51.84 -40.64 -38.85
N ALA A 227 -52.15 -41.08 -40.07
CA ALA A 227 -53.49 -40.91 -40.65
C ALA A 227 -54.52 -41.97 -40.19
N GLY A 228 -54.09 -42.97 -39.41
CA GLY A 228 -54.91 -44.10 -38.97
C GLY A 228 -55.29 -44.13 -37.48
N MET A 229 -54.92 -43.12 -36.68
CA MET A 229 -55.25 -43.01 -35.25
C MET A 229 -55.71 -41.60 -34.86
#